data_AF-A0AAE3W8K3-F1
#
_entry.id   AF-A0AAE3W8K3-F1
#
_cell.length_a   1.000
_cell.length_b   1.000
_cell.length_c   1.000
_cell.angle_alpha   90.00
_cell.angle_beta   90.00
_cell.angle_gamma   90.00
#
_symmetry.space_group_name_H-M   'P 1'
#
loop_
_entity.id
_entity.type
_entity.pdbx_description
1 polymer ?
#
loop_
_entity_poly.entity_id
_entity_poly.type
_entity_poly.pdbx_seq_one_letter_code
_entity_poly.pdbx_strand_id
1 'polypeptide(L)'
;MREYLDGFLNFAYRAAKSRRDGRDEAAGLDERESAPWFLWTLFALYGRVRPYNKFPRWELDTDPLPAPWTAGHLIGTLRDRPSALLPPLERVARQKGFGGVLDEWDLELLHRW
;
A
#
# COMPACT_ATOMS: atom_id res chain seq x y z
N MET A 1 5.27 11.94 -3.84
CA MET A 1 4.65 10.82 -4.59
C MET A 1 5.62 9.67 -4.77
N ARG A 2 6.73 9.84 -5.51
CA ARG A 2 7.75 8.78 -5.66
C ARG A 2 8.24 8.24 -4.31
N GLU A 3 8.63 9.13 -3.40
CA GLU A 3 9.07 8.76 -2.03
C GLU A 3 8.02 8.00 -1.23
N TYR A 4 6.73 8.30 -1.44
CA TYR A 4 5.66 7.60 -0.72
C TYR A 4 5.50 6.17 -1.23
N LEU A 5 5.51 6.01 -2.56
CA LEU A 5 5.44 4.70 -3.20
C LEU A 5 6.68 3.87 -2.87
N ASP A 6 7.87 4.46 -2.93
CA ASP A 6 9.12 3.82 -2.55
C ASP A 6 9.13 3.37 -1.09
N GLY A 7 8.67 4.23 -0.17
CA GLY A 7 8.52 3.87 1.24
C GLY A 7 7.55 2.71 1.46
N PHE A 8 6.42 2.67 0.74
CA PHE A 8 5.50 1.54 0.80
C PHE A 8 6.17 0.24 0.31
N LEU A 9 6.83 0.29 -0.85
CA LEU A 9 7.53 -0.86 -1.42
C LEU A 9 8.64 -1.36 -0.51
N ASN A 10 9.41 -0.47 0.10
CA ASN A 10 10.48 -0.83 1.04
C ASN A 10 9.97 -1.63 2.24
N PHE A 11 8.92 -1.17 2.90
CA PHE A 11 8.38 -1.89 4.06
C PHE A 11 7.66 -3.18 3.67
N ALA A 12 6.91 -3.18 2.56
CA ALA A 12 6.34 -4.41 2.02
C ALA A 12 7.42 -5.44 1.65
N TYR A 13 8.54 -4.99 1.09
CA TYR A 13 9.66 -5.84 0.67
C TYR A 13 10.42 -6.42 1.87
N ARG A 14 10.61 -5.61 2.92
CA ARG A 14 11.15 -6.08 4.20
C ARG A 14 10.25 -7.13 4.83
N ALA A 15 8.93 -6.91 4.84
CA ALA A 15 7.96 -7.88 5.34
C ALA A 15 8.03 -9.20 4.55
N ALA A 16 8.05 -9.13 3.23
CA ALA A 16 8.16 -10.28 2.33
C ALA A 16 9.46 -11.08 2.57
N LYS A 17 10.62 -10.41 2.68
CA LYS A 17 11.89 -11.05 3.02
C LYS A 17 11.85 -11.73 4.39
N SER A 18 11.29 -11.05 5.40
CA SER A 18 11.16 -11.60 6.74
C SER A 18 10.28 -12.86 6.74
N ARG A 19 9.16 -12.89 6.00
CA ARG A 19 8.33 -14.11 5.85
C ARG A 19 9.08 -15.23 5.14
N ARG A 20 9.76 -14.94 4.03
CA ARG A 20 10.60 -15.90 3.31
C ARG A 20 11.63 -16.55 4.24
N ASP A 21 12.18 -15.76 5.16
CA ASP A 21 13.20 -16.21 6.11
C ASP A 21 12.61 -16.80 7.42
N GLY A 22 11.29 -16.98 7.52
CA GLY A 22 10.62 -17.56 8.69
C GLY A 22 10.58 -16.65 9.92
N ARG A 23 10.72 -15.33 9.74
CA ARG A 23 10.74 -14.31 10.82
C ARG A 23 9.41 -13.57 10.91
N ASP A 24 8.38 -14.27 11.37
CA ASP A 24 6.99 -13.77 11.35
C ASP A 24 6.78 -12.49 12.18
N GLU A 25 7.46 -12.37 13.33
CA GLU A 25 7.35 -11.16 14.16
C GLU A 25 7.91 -9.92 13.45
N ALA A 26 9.11 -10.04 12.87
CA ALA A 26 9.73 -8.97 12.08
C ALA A 26 8.87 -8.62 10.86
N ALA A 27 8.35 -9.64 10.15
CA ALA A 27 7.43 -9.43 9.05
C ALA A 27 6.18 -8.67 9.48
N GLY A 28 5.60 -9.01 10.63
CA GLY A 28 4.44 -8.31 11.17
C GLY A 28 4.70 -6.85 11.54
N LEU A 29 5.91 -6.51 11.99
CA LEU A 29 6.29 -5.12 12.27
C LEU A 29 6.43 -4.33 10.97
N ASP A 30 7.22 -4.84 10.02
CA ASP A 30 7.41 -4.22 8.71
C ASP A 30 6.08 -4.03 7.96
N GLU A 31 5.19 -5.02 8.04
CA GLU A 31 3.86 -4.99 7.44
C GLU A 31 3.02 -3.82 7.98
N ARG A 32 3.01 -3.62 9.30
CA ARG A 32 2.28 -2.50 9.94
C ARG A 32 2.89 -1.15 9.59
N GLU A 33 4.21 -1.07 9.51
CA GLU A 33 4.92 0.14 9.13
C GLU A 33 4.64 0.55 7.67
N SER A 34 4.29 -0.40 6.78
CA SER A 34 3.92 -0.09 5.39
C SER A 34 2.57 0.64 5.26
N ALA A 35 1.65 0.49 6.21
CA ALA A 35 0.28 1.04 6.14
C ALA A 35 0.20 2.57 5.96
N PRO A 36 0.93 3.41 6.74
CA PRO A 36 0.93 4.85 6.50
C PRO A 36 1.45 5.22 5.10
N TRP A 37 2.52 4.57 4.63
CA TRP A 37 3.09 4.81 3.30
C TRP A 37 2.11 4.44 2.18
N PHE A 38 1.38 3.33 2.35
CA PHE A 38 0.30 2.96 1.44
C PHE A 38 -0.75 4.07 1.35
N LEU A 39 -1.24 4.58 2.48
CA LEU A 39 -2.27 5.62 2.50
C LEU A 39 -1.79 6.92 1.86
N TRP A 40 -0.56 7.35 2.16
CA TRP A 40 0.05 8.50 1.50
C TRP A 40 0.12 8.31 -0.01
N THR A 41 0.54 7.13 -0.46
CA THR A 41 0.63 6.78 -1.88
C THR A 41 -0.73 6.79 -2.56
N LEU A 42 -1.72 6.07 -2.01
CA LEU A 42 -3.03 5.93 -2.62
C LEU A 42 -3.72 7.29 -2.80
N PHE A 43 -3.80 8.10 -1.74
CA PHE A 43 -4.47 9.40 -1.82
C PHE A 43 -3.71 10.35 -2.75
N ALA A 44 -2.38 10.36 -2.72
CA ALA A 44 -1.58 11.20 -3.61
C ALA A 44 -1.74 10.82 -5.10
N LEU A 45 -1.89 9.52 -5.44
CA LEU A 45 -2.17 9.07 -6.82
C LEU A 45 -3.50 9.63 -7.37
N TYR A 46 -4.43 9.97 -6.48
CA TYR A 46 -5.70 10.61 -6.82
C TYR A 46 -5.70 12.13 -6.56
N GLY A 47 -4.53 12.73 -6.29
CA GLY A 47 -4.41 14.17 -6.04
C GLY A 47 -5.04 14.63 -4.73
N ARG A 48 -5.24 13.71 -3.77
CA ARG A 48 -5.86 13.98 -2.46
C ARG A 48 -4.81 13.97 -1.35
N VAL A 49 -5.10 14.72 -0.29
CA VAL A 49 -4.34 14.66 0.96
C VAL A 49 -4.75 13.40 1.72
N ARG A 50 -3.78 12.71 2.33
CA ARG A 50 -4.07 11.57 3.21
C ARG A 50 -4.93 12.04 4.41
N PRO A 51 -6.12 11.47 4.65
CA PRO A 51 -6.92 11.79 5.83
C PRO A 51 -6.26 11.27 7.11
N TYR A 52 -6.54 11.91 8.26
CA TYR A 52 -6.23 11.32 9.57
C TYR A 52 -6.89 9.96 9.71
N ASN A 53 -6.28 9.03 10.45
CA ASN A 53 -6.75 7.64 10.57
C ASN A 53 -8.20 7.48 11.08
N LYS A 54 -8.78 8.50 11.73
CA LYS A 54 -10.20 8.49 12.15
C LYS A 54 -11.21 8.82 11.04
N PHE A 55 -10.73 9.27 9.87
CA PHE A 55 -11.57 9.73 8.76
C PHE A 55 -11.56 8.91 7.46
N PRO A 56 -10.74 7.86 7.20
CA PRO A 56 -10.74 7.21 5.88
C PRO A 56 -12.10 6.64 5.47
N ARG A 57 -12.90 6.19 6.44
CA ARG A 57 -14.26 5.72 6.17
C ARG A 57 -15.15 6.84 5.66
N TRP A 58 -15.27 7.91 6.45
CA TRP A 58 -16.07 9.08 6.08
C TRP A 58 -15.62 9.67 4.75
N GLU A 59 -14.30 9.78 4.54
CA GLU A 59 -13.69 10.32 3.32
C GLU A 59 -14.10 9.51 2.08
N LEU A 60 -14.05 8.17 2.16
CA LEU A 60 -14.36 7.29 1.03
C LEU A 60 -15.86 7.03 0.84
N ASP A 61 -16.67 7.18 1.88
CA ASP A 61 -18.12 7.10 1.77
C ASP A 61 -18.71 8.41 1.20
N THR A 62 -18.06 9.55 1.45
CA THR A 62 -18.52 10.89 0.98
C THR A 62 -17.99 11.25 -0.40
N ASP A 63 -16.71 10.99 -0.66
CA ASP A 63 -16.05 11.23 -1.95
C ASP A 63 -15.29 9.96 -2.36
N PRO A 64 -15.97 8.99 -2.99
CA PRO A 64 -15.39 7.68 -3.28
C PRO A 64 -14.24 7.75 -4.27
N LEU A 65 -13.20 6.96 -3.99
CA LEU A 65 -12.19 6.63 -5.00
C LEU A 65 -12.76 5.62 -6.01
N PRO A 66 -12.24 5.59 -7.26
CA PRO A 66 -12.58 4.53 -8.21
C PRO A 66 -12.37 3.13 -7.63
N ALA A 67 -13.12 2.14 -8.14
CA ALA A 67 -12.93 0.75 -7.73
C ALA A 67 -11.45 0.31 -7.86
N PRO A 68 -10.91 -0.51 -6.93
CA PRO A 68 -11.61 -1.24 -5.87
C PRO A 68 -11.62 -0.54 -4.50
N TRP A 69 -11.30 0.75 -4.42
CA TRP A 69 -10.94 1.45 -3.18
C TRP A 69 -12.15 1.84 -2.30
N THR A 70 -12.99 0.88 -1.94
CA THR A 70 -14.07 1.10 -0.96
C THR A 70 -13.50 1.23 0.46
N ALA A 71 -14.20 1.96 1.33
CA ALA A 71 -13.82 2.06 2.75
C ALA A 71 -13.66 0.69 3.41
N GLY A 72 -14.59 -0.23 3.15
CA GLY A 72 -14.54 -1.59 3.69
C GLY A 72 -13.31 -2.38 3.23
N HIS A 73 -13.06 -2.40 1.92
CA HIS A 73 -11.93 -3.12 1.36
C HIS A 73 -10.58 -2.53 1.83
N LEU A 74 -10.44 -1.20 1.76
CA LEU A 74 -9.21 -0.52 2.15
C LEU A 74 -8.90 -0.72 3.64
N ILE A 75 -9.85 -0.40 4.51
CA ILE A 75 -9.63 -0.44 5.97
C ILE A 75 -9.43 -1.89 6.44
N GLY A 76 -10.23 -2.83 5.92
CA GLY A 76 -10.10 -4.25 6.25
C GLY A 76 -8.71 -4.78 5.88
N THR A 77 -8.28 -4.54 4.64
CA THR A 77 -6.99 -5.05 4.17
C THR A 77 -5.81 -4.38 4.87
N LEU A 78 -5.88 -3.07 5.15
CA LEU A 78 -4.83 -2.36 5.90
C LEU A 78 -4.69 -2.83 7.35
N ARG A 79 -5.78 -3.27 7.98
CA ARG A 79 -5.74 -3.82 9.34
C ARG A 79 -5.01 -5.16 9.36
N ASP A 80 -5.22 -5.98 8.33
CA ASP A 80 -4.80 -7.38 8.33
C ASP A 80 -3.45 -7.57 7.61
N ARG A 81 -3.32 -7.06 6.38
CA ARG A 81 -2.11 -7.16 5.55
C ARG A 81 -2.04 -6.06 4.46
N PRO A 82 -1.58 -4.84 4.77
CA PRO A 82 -1.36 -3.75 3.80
C PRO A 82 -0.70 -4.13 2.47
N SER A 83 0.31 -5.00 2.47
CA SER A 83 1.02 -5.48 1.27
C SER A 83 0.10 -6.18 0.28
N ALA A 84 -1.01 -6.77 0.74
CA ALA A 84 -2.01 -7.39 -0.14
C ALA A 84 -2.74 -6.39 -1.04
N LEU A 85 -2.61 -5.08 -0.78
CA LEU A 85 -3.12 -4.02 -1.64
C LEU A 85 -2.16 -3.63 -2.77
N LEU A 86 -0.97 -4.26 -2.86
CA LEU A 86 -0.01 -3.98 -3.92
C LEU A 86 -0.60 -4.20 -5.33
N PRO A 87 -1.27 -5.32 -5.67
CA PRO A 87 -1.75 -5.53 -7.04
C PRO A 87 -2.71 -4.43 -7.56
N PRO A 88 -3.76 -4.00 -6.83
CA PRO A 88 -4.58 -2.88 -7.28
C PRO A 88 -3.82 -1.54 -7.26
N LEU A 89 -2.89 -1.32 -6.33
CA LEU A 89 -2.08 -0.11 -6.28
C LEU A 89 -1.11 -0.01 -7.45
N GLU A 90 -0.47 -1.11 -7.82
CA GLU A 90 0.47 -1.22 -8.93
C GLU A 90 -0.20 -0.77 -10.23
N ARG A 91 -1.43 -1.26 -10.49
CA ARG A 91 -2.20 -0.84 -11.68
C ARG A 91 -2.41 0.66 -11.72
N VAL A 92 -2.83 1.27 -10.61
CA VAL A 92 -3.07 2.72 -10.53
C VAL A 92 -1.76 3.49 -10.68
N ALA A 93 -0.69 3.08 -9.99
CA ALA A 93 0.62 3.73 -10.07
C ALA A 93 1.18 3.71 -11.50
N ARG A 94 1.08 2.57 -12.20
CA ARG A 94 1.49 2.46 -13.62
C ARG A 94 0.66 3.38 -14.52
N GLN A 95 -0.67 3.37 -14.38
CA GLN A 95 -1.57 4.25 -15.14
C GLN A 95 -1.29 5.74 -14.91
N LYS A 96 -0.80 6.10 -13.71
CA LYS A 96 -0.46 7.48 -13.33
C LYS A 96 1.00 7.85 -13.64
N GLY A 97 1.75 7.00 -14.34
CA GLY A 97 3.12 7.29 -14.78
C GLY A 97 4.22 7.02 -13.74
N PHE A 98 3.92 6.28 -12.68
CA PHE A 98 4.87 5.89 -11.63
C PHE A 98 5.41 4.47 -11.78
N GLY A 99 5.23 3.86 -12.95
CA GLY A 99 5.74 2.51 -13.27
C GLY A 99 7.23 2.33 -12.99
N GLY A 100 8.05 3.34 -13.32
CA GLY A 100 9.49 3.25 -13.12
C GLY A 100 9.92 3.04 -11.67
N VAL A 101 9.17 3.55 -10.68
CA VAL A 101 9.48 3.27 -9.26
C VAL A 101 9.23 1.79 -8.95
N LEU A 102 8.16 1.21 -9.49
CA LEU A 102 7.84 -0.21 -9.28
C LEU A 102 8.89 -1.12 -9.91
N ASP A 103 9.41 -0.73 -11.07
CA ASP A 103 10.39 -1.51 -11.84
C ASP A 103 11.79 -1.54 -11.20
N GLU A 104 12.04 -0.70 -10.18
CA GLU A 104 13.26 -0.72 -9.36
C GLU A 104 13.23 -1.82 -8.28
N TRP A 105 12.07 -2.44 -8.03
CA TRP A 105 11.86 -3.44 -6.98
C TRP A 105 11.60 -4.84 -7.53
N ASP A 106 11.97 -5.87 -6.76
CA ASP A 106 11.59 -7.26 -7.03
C ASP A 106 10.11 -7.47 -6.64
N LEU A 107 9.22 -7.19 -7.59
CA LEU A 107 7.78 -7.37 -7.42
C LEU A 107 7.38 -8.85 -7.34
N GLU A 108 8.18 -9.78 -7.87
CA GLU A 108 7.88 -11.20 -7.78
C GLU A 108 7.91 -11.67 -6.33
N LEU A 109 8.92 -11.23 -5.57
CA LEU A 109 8.99 -11.50 -4.13
C LEU A 109 7.75 -10.94 -3.40
N LEU A 110 7.35 -9.70 -3.72
CA LEU A 110 6.21 -9.02 -3.09
C LEU A 110 4.86 -9.67 -3.41
N HIS A 111 4.69 -10.20 -4.62
CA HIS A 111 3.47 -10.92 -5.00
C HIS A 111 3.39 -12.31 -4.38
N ARG A 112 4.53 -12.89 -3.99
CA ARG A 112 4.62 -14.23 -3.41
C ARG A 112 4.44 -14.26 -1.89
N TRP A 113 4.87 -13.22 -1.18
CA TRP A 113 5.00 -13.19 0.29
C TRP A 113 4.33 -12.00 0.96
#